data_AF-A0A958WBQ8-F1
#
_entry.id   AF-A0A958WBQ8-F1
#
_cell.length_a   1.000
_cell.length_b   1.000
_cell.length_c   1.000
_cell.angle_alpha   90.00
_cell.angle_beta   90.00
_cell.angle_gamma   90.00
#
_symmetry.space_group_name_H-M   'P 1'
#
loop_
_entity.id
_entity.type
_entity.pdbx_description
1 polymer ?
#
loop_
_entity_poly.entity_id
_entity_poly.type
_entity_poly.pdbx_seq_one_letter_code
_entity_poly.pdbx_strand_id
1 'polypeptide(L)'
;MKKLLPSVFLFISCFSFGQTTEVLEESNNSIGLSETKEFHCVPQEVHLSDAYKRAVLKGTVTNNKKQTIVDIFNDFWKKSNEMGANAFHIDSVQYHSIVSIKFTITVYSLSETQIDSIYMLYPTNKIYILGDLNPEALKFKPITIKVNNIKTELPPTKYLSYQNKIDGETIISKGGLMGTKVWIRWKEDRLPLYLSVNGFGVGPGSSVGVMGISFNTGRINSVDMNFGEFLIETLEIAN
;
A
#
# COMPACT_ATOMS: atom_id res chain seq x y z
N MET A 1 6.89 48.09 50.60
CA MET A 1 6.03 46.96 50.18
C MET A 1 6.03 46.87 48.66
N LYS A 2 6.90 46.05 48.05
CA LYS A 2 6.94 45.85 46.59
C LYS A 2 6.18 44.55 46.28
N LYS A 3 5.12 44.66 45.48
CA LYS A 3 4.28 43.53 45.06
C LYS A 3 5.07 42.69 44.06
N LEU A 4 5.26 41.40 44.38
CA LEU A 4 5.76 40.38 43.46
C LEU A 4 4.62 39.97 42.52
N LEU A 5 4.81 40.17 41.22
CA LEU A 5 3.96 39.61 40.17
C LEU A 5 4.37 38.14 39.97
N PRO A 6 3.46 37.16 39.98
CA PRO A 6 3.80 35.80 39.56
C PRO A 6 3.83 35.77 38.02
N SER A 7 5.00 35.44 37.46
CA SER A 7 5.12 35.10 36.05
C SER A 7 4.40 33.78 35.79
N VAL A 8 3.27 33.86 35.10
CA VAL A 8 2.56 32.69 34.56
C VAL A 8 3.39 32.15 33.40
N PHE A 9 4.11 31.06 33.64
CA PHE A 9 4.71 30.25 32.58
C PHE A 9 3.58 29.51 31.86
N LEU A 10 3.12 30.06 30.74
CA LEU A 10 2.21 29.38 29.84
C LEU A 10 3.02 28.30 29.10
N PHE A 11 2.96 27.05 29.58
CA PHE A 11 3.39 25.89 28.78
C PHE A 11 2.45 25.78 27.59
N ILE A 12 2.85 26.34 26.45
CA ILE A 12 2.26 26.04 25.15
C ILE A 12 2.62 24.58 24.87
N SER A 13 1.69 23.69 25.19
CA SER A 13 1.69 22.35 24.62
C SER A 13 1.46 22.54 23.12
N CYS A 14 2.54 22.49 22.35
CA CYS A 14 2.45 22.26 20.92
C CYS A 14 1.84 20.88 20.73
N PHE A 15 0.52 20.82 20.66
CA PHE A 15 -0.17 19.67 20.13
C PHE A 15 0.23 19.57 18.64
N SER A 16 1.13 18.65 18.33
CA SER A 16 1.45 18.24 16.96
C SER A 16 0.26 17.48 16.34
N PHE A 17 -0.89 18.14 16.20
CA PHE A 17 -1.98 17.68 15.35
C PHE A 17 -1.61 18.01 13.90
N GLY A 18 -0.76 17.19 13.30
CA GLY A 18 -0.35 17.40 11.92
C GLY A 18 0.54 16.32 11.31
N GLN A 19 1.12 15.42 12.11
CA GLN A 19 1.87 14.29 11.56
C GLN A 19 0.99 13.04 11.50
N THR A 20 0.68 12.64 10.28
CA THR A 20 -0.03 11.42 9.88
C THR A 20 0.82 10.16 10.07
N THR A 21 2.13 10.35 9.98
CA THR A 21 3.16 9.33 10.21
C THR A 21 4.15 9.82 11.26
N GLU A 22 4.53 8.97 12.19
CA GLU A 22 5.46 9.20 13.30
C GLU A 22 6.73 8.37 13.08
N VAL A 23 7.90 8.93 13.39
CA VAL A 23 9.17 8.19 13.41
C VAL A 23 9.35 7.64 14.82
N LEU A 24 9.32 6.31 14.97
CA LEU A 24 9.48 5.65 16.27
C LEU A 24 10.94 5.43 16.63
N GLU A 25 11.74 5.12 15.63
CA GLU A 25 13.17 4.84 15.75
C GLU A 25 13.86 5.30 14.48
N GLU A 26 15.03 5.92 14.59
CA GLU A 26 15.89 6.27 13.48
C GLU A 26 17.28 5.70 13.74
N SER A 27 17.86 5.07 12.73
CA SER A 27 19.18 4.45 12.79
C SER A 27 20.26 5.52 12.72
N ASN A 28 21.30 5.38 13.55
CA ASN A 28 22.47 6.27 13.54
C ASN A 28 23.38 6.06 12.32
N ASN A 29 23.08 5.09 11.44
CA ASN A 29 23.88 4.80 10.25
C ASN A 29 23.61 5.84 9.15
N SER A 30 24.56 6.76 8.98
CA SER A 30 24.53 7.84 7.97
C SER A 30 25.01 7.43 6.57
N ILE A 31 25.28 6.14 6.34
CA ILE A 31 25.75 5.65 5.02
C ILE A 31 24.65 5.87 4.00
N GLY A 32 24.81 6.74 3.00
CA GLY A 32 23.90 6.84 1.84
C GLY A 32 22.59 7.60 2.07
N LEU A 33 22.66 8.81 2.63
CA LEU A 33 21.53 9.74 2.81
C LEU A 33 21.10 10.45 1.51
N SER A 34 21.29 9.85 0.33
CA SER A 34 20.74 10.43 -0.89
C SER A 34 19.24 10.18 -0.93
N GLU A 35 18.46 11.24 -1.18
CA GLU A 35 17.03 11.08 -1.46
C GLU A 35 16.84 10.06 -2.58
N THR A 36 16.00 9.07 -2.32
CA THR A 36 15.59 8.08 -3.32
C THR A 36 14.26 8.52 -3.96
N LYS A 37 13.76 7.77 -4.96
CA LYS A 37 12.41 7.96 -5.53
C LYS A 37 11.61 6.66 -5.60
N GLU A 38 12.04 5.68 -4.81
CA GLU A 38 11.60 4.28 -4.87
C GLU A 38 10.97 3.87 -3.53
N PHE A 39 10.16 2.82 -3.57
CA PHE A 39 9.52 2.28 -2.36
C PHE A 39 9.14 0.82 -2.52
N HIS A 40 10.14 -0.05 -2.51
CA HIS A 40 9.99 -1.47 -2.71
C HIS A 40 9.42 -2.15 -1.47
N CYS A 41 8.33 -2.90 -1.63
CA CYS A 41 7.87 -3.77 -0.56
C CYS A 41 8.84 -4.94 -0.41
N VAL A 42 9.14 -5.31 0.83
CA VAL A 42 9.97 -6.46 1.19
C VAL A 42 9.02 -7.50 1.80
N PRO A 43 8.86 -8.68 1.18
CA PRO A 43 7.99 -9.73 1.70
C PRO A 43 8.34 -10.11 3.14
N GLN A 44 7.33 -10.50 3.92
CA GLN A 44 7.52 -10.79 5.34
C GLN A 44 8.52 -11.92 5.63
N GLU A 45 8.71 -12.85 4.68
CA GLU A 45 9.63 -13.98 4.86
C GLU A 45 11.11 -13.58 4.71
N VAL A 46 11.39 -12.37 4.21
CA VAL A 46 12.76 -11.89 3.98
C VAL A 46 13.31 -11.23 5.24
N HIS A 47 14.34 -11.83 5.82
CA HIS A 47 15.08 -11.25 6.94
C HIS A 47 16.22 -10.38 6.44
N LEU A 48 16.10 -9.06 6.64
CA LEU A 48 17.14 -8.09 6.34
C LEU A 48 17.99 -7.79 7.57
N SER A 49 19.27 -7.49 7.37
CA SER A 49 20.16 -7.07 8.45
C SER A 49 19.81 -5.66 8.93
N ASP A 50 19.93 -5.43 10.25
CA ASP A 50 19.82 -4.11 10.88
C ASP A 50 20.78 -3.07 10.29
N ALA A 51 21.87 -3.50 9.65
CA ALA A 51 22.80 -2.60 8.97
C ALA A 51 22.13 -1.78 7.85
N TYR A 52 21.07 -2.31 7.23
CA TYR A 52 20.32 -1.65 6.15
C TYR A 52 19.12 -0.84 6.67
N LYS A 53 18.75 -1.00 7.95
CA LYS A 53 17.61 -0.34 8.56
C LYS A 53 17.87 1.15 8.69
N ARG A 54 16.89 1.97 8.28
CA ARG A 54 16.90 3.43 8.41
C ARG A 54 16.00 3.91 9.53
N ALA A 55 14.77 3.42 9.57
CA ALA A 55 13.82 3.86 10.58
C ALA A 55 12.70 2.84 10.79
N VAL A 56 11.99 3.01 11.90
CA VAL A 56 10.66 2.44 12.11
C VAL A 56 9.66 3.58 12.05
N LEU A 57 8.70 3.48 11.13
CA LEU A 57 7.66 4.48 10.93
C LEU A 57 6.31 3.93 11.37
N LYS A 58 5.46 4.79 11.90
CA LYS A 58 4.11 4.45 12.32
C LYS A 58 3.10 5.38 11.69
N GLY A 59 2.13 4.82 10.99
CA GLY A 59 1.04 5.54 10.33
C GLY A 59 -0.28 5.23 10.99
N THR A 60 -1.17 6.21 11.08
CA THR A 60 -2.55 5.98 11.53
C THR A 60 -3.52 6.49 10.49
N VAL A 61 -4.39 5.62 9.98
CA VAL A 61 -5.55 6.02 9.18
C VAL A 61 -6.74 6.13 10.10
N THR A 62 -7.45 7.27 10.02
CA THR A 62 -8.82 7.37 10.52
C THR A 62 -9.73 7.62 9.33
N ASN A 63 -10.63 6.67 9.04
CA ASN A 63 -11.59 6.72 7.92
C ASN A 63 -12.74 7.70 8.22
N ASN A 64 -12.37 8.97 8.44
CA ASN A 64 -13.26 10.12 8.65
C ASN A 64 -13.28 11.03 7.42
N LYS A 65 -12.96 10.48 6.23
CA LYS A 65 -12.83 11.17 4.93
C LYS A 65 -11.64 12.14 4.81
N LYS A 66 -10.88 12.40 5.87
CA LYS A 66 -9.72 13.31 5.81
C LYS A 66 -8.42 12.60 5.44
N GLN A 67 -8.35 11.30 5.65
CA GLN A 67 -7.13 10.52 5.48
C GLN A 67 -7.48 9.09 5.06
N THR A 68 -6.82 8.63 4.00
CA THR A 68 -7.02 7.32 3.39
C THR A 68 -5.78 6.44 3.56
N ILE A 69 -5.93 5.15 3.28
CA ILE A 69 -4.79 4.21 3.23
C ILE A 69 -3.75 4.66 2.19
N VAL A 70 -4.20 5.26 1.07
CA VAL A 70 -3.33 5.83 0.03
C VAL A 70 -2.49 6.98 0.59
N ASP A 71 -3.10 7.86 1.38
CA ASP A 71 -2.39 9.00 1.97
C ASP A 71 -1.29 8.53 2.93
N ILE A 72 -1.58 7.54 3.78
CA ILE A 72 -0.58 6.94 4.67
C ILE A 72 0.55 6.27 3.90
N PHE A 73 0.24 5.54 2.83
CA PHE A 73 1.27 4.92 2.00
C PHE A 73 2.20 5.96 1.36
N ASN A 74 1.63 7.06 0.83
CA ASN A 74 2.43 8.15 0.25
C ASN A 74 3.24 8.91 1.31
N ASP A 75 2.70 9.07 2.52
CA ASP A 75 3.44 9.69 3.63
C ASP A 75 4.60 8.81 4.10
N PHE A 76 4.40 7.49 4.15
CA PHE A 76 5.48 6.54 4.39
C PHE A 76 6.55 6.63 3.30
N TRP A 77 6.15 6.59 2.03
CA TRP A 77 7.06 6.75 0.90
C TRP A 77 7.91 8.01 1.05
N LYS A 78 7.25 9.16 1.21
CA LYS A 78 7.92 10.46 1.30
C LYS A 78 8.94 10.48 2.44
N LYS A 79 8.52 10.11 3.66
CA LYS A 79 9.40 10.09 4.84
C LYS A 79 10.56 9.11 4.69
N SER A 80 10.32 7.95 4.08
CA SER A 80 11.36 6.96 3.84
C SER A 80 12.42 7.50 2.89
N ASN A 81 12.01 8.16 1.81
CA ASN A 81 12.92 8.71 0.81
C ASN A 81 13.71 9.91 1.36
N GLU A 82 13.09 10.75 2.20
CA GLU A 82 13.77 11.81 2.97
C GLU A 82 14.89 11.24 3.89
N MET A 83 14.78 9.98 4.29
CA MET A 83 15.77 9.25 5.12
C MET A 83 16.74 8.38 4.30
N GLY A 84 16.70 8.44 2.96
CA GLY A 84 17.51 7.59 2.08
C GLY A 84 17.13 6.11 2.10
N ALA A 85 15.90 5.79 2.51
CA ALA A 85 15.32 4.45 2.40
C ALA A 85 14.51 4.31 1.10
N ASN A 86 14.72 3.21 0.38
CA ASN A 86 14.01 2.86 -0.85
C ASN A 86 13.15 1.60 -0.72
N ALA A 87 13.12 0.95 0.44
CA ALA A 87 12.35 -0.26 0.67
C ALA A 87 11.68 -0.26 2.04
N PHE A 88 10.63 -1.07 2.21
CA PHE A 88 9.90 -1.20 3.47
C PHE A 88 9.37 -2.62 3.72
N HIS A 89 9.19 -2.93 4.99
CA HIS A 89 8.52 -4.13 5.49
C HIS A 89 7.36 -3.71 6.40
N ILE A 90 6.22 -4.40 6.35
CA ILE A 90 5.11 -4.13 7.28
C ILE A 90 5.29 -4.98 8.54
N ASP A 91 5.66 -4.33 9.65
CA ASP A 91 5.91 -5.00 10.93
C ASP A 91 4.60 -5.37 11.62
N SER A 92 3.58 -4.50 11.54
CA SER A 92 2.27 -4.78 12.12
C SER A 92 1.16 -3.92 11.54
N VAL A 93 -0.04 -4.51 11.51
CA VAL A 93 -1.30 -3.84 11.20
C VAL A 93 -2.26 -4.05 12.37
N GLN A 94 -2.71 -2.96 12.98
CA GLN A 94 -3.63 -3.00 14.13
C GLN A 94 -4.96 -2.35 13.77
N TYR A 95 -6.02 -3.16 13.82
CA TYR A 95 -7.39 -2.73 13.62
C TYR A 95 -8.01 -2.34 14.97
N HIS A 96 -8.06 -1.04 15.26
CA HIS A 96 -8.74 -0.56 16.48
C HIS A 96 -10.25 -0.46 16.30
N SER A 97 -10.69 -0.20 15.08
CA SER A 97 -12.10 -0.25 14.66
C SER A 97 -12.16 -0.37 13.14
N ILE A 98 -13.36 -0.56 12.61
CA ILE A 98 -13.64 -0.51 11.16
C ILE A 98 -13.13 0.79 10.51
N VAL A 99 -12.99 1.87 11.29
CA VAL A 99 -12.58 3.19 10.79
C VAL A 99 -11.20 3.62 11.27
N SER A 100 -10.44 2.79 11.98
CA SER A 100 -9.11 3.16 12.47
C SER A 100 -8.13 2.00 12.35
N ILE A 101 -7.12 2.20 11.52
CA ILE A 101 -6.06 1.24 11.24
C ILE A 101 -4.73 1.91 11.58
N LYS A 102 -3.89 1.22 12.35
CA LYS A 102 -2.51 1.62 12.60
C LYS A 102 -1.56 0.68 11.88
N PHE A 103 -0.52 1.27 11.31
CA PHE A 103 0.54 0.59 10.58
C PHE A 103 1.84 0.89 11.29
N THR A 104 2.67 -0.13 11.45
CA THR A 104 4.08 0.03 11.77
C THR A 104 4.87 -0.60 10.64
N ILE A 105 5.81 0.14 10.07
CA ILE A 105 6.69 -0.34 9.01
C ILE A 105 8.15 -0.09 9.40
N THR A 106 9.03 -0.98 8.98
CA THR A 106 10.47 -0.75 9.02
C THR A 106 10.94 -0.42 7.61
N VAL A 107 11.77 0.61 7.48
CA VAL A 107 12.25 1.12 6.20
C VAL A 107 13.76 0.90 6.05
N TYR A 108 14.17 0.50 4.85
CA TYR A 108 15.50 0.01 4.55
C TYR A 108 16.10 0.73 3.34
N SER A 109 17.43 0.74 3.29
CA SER A 109 18.21 1.18 2.14
C SER A 109 18.88 -0.04 1.52
N LEU A 110 18.38 -0.45 0.36
CA LEU A 110 18.79 -1.67 -0.36
C LEU A 110 19.45 -1.31 -1.69
N SER A 111 20.41 -2.11 -2.08
CA SER A 111 20.99 -2.07 -3.43
C SER A 111 20.04 -2.69 -4.46
N GLU A 112 20.25 -2.35 -5.73
CA GLU A 112 19.51 -2.92 -6.86
C GLU A 112 19.54 -4.46 -6.86
N THR A 113 20.71 -5.06 -6.64
CA THR A 113 20.84 -6.53 -6.58
C THR A 113 20.01 -7.19 -5.47
N GLN A 114 19.82 -6.49 -4.34
CA GLN A 114 18.97 -6.97 -3.25
C GLN A 114 17.50 -6.85 -3.63
N ILE A 115 17.11 -5.75 -4.29
CA ILE A 115 15.75 -5.54 -4.80
C ILE A 115 15.41 -6.61 -5.85
N ASP A 116 16.29 -6.87 -6.80
CA ASP A 116 16.11 -7.92 -7.81
C ASP A 116 15.91 -9.30 -7.18
N SER A 117 16.71 -9.61 -6.15
CA SER A 117 16.60 -10.87 -5.42
C SER A 117 15.26 -10.99 -4.69
N ILE A 118 14.75 -9.89 -4.14
CA ILE A 118 13.42 -9.82 -3.52
C ILE A 118 12.34 -10.06 -4.57
N TYR A 119 12.47 -9.46 -5.76
CA TYR A 119 11.47 -9.57 -6.81
C TYR A 119 11.27 -11.00 -7.31
N MET A 120 12.32 -11.83 -7.26
CA MET A 120 12.26 -13.26 -7.59
C MET A 120 11.43 -14.09 -6.61
N LEU A 121 11.11 -13.56 -5.42
CA LEU A 121 10.33 -14.26 -4.40
C LEU A 121 8.82 -14.07 -4.58
N TYR A 122 8.39 -13.08 -5.35
CA TYR A 122 6.97 -12.83 -5.55
C TYR A 122 6.29 -13.93 -6.38
N PRO A 123 5.02 -14.24 -6.08
CA PRO A 123 4.30 -15.29 -6.80
C PRO A 123 4.04 -14.87 -8.25
N THR A 124 4.63 -15.60 -9.20
CA THR A 124 4.48 -15.27 -10.63
C THR A 124 3.04 -15.52 -11.10
N ASN A 125 2.58 -14.66 -12.00
CA ASN A 125 1.25 -14.71 -12.62
C ASN A 125 0.06 -14.67 -11.64
N LYS A 126 0.29 -14.26 -10.39
CA LYS A 126 -0.78 -14.03 -9.43
C LYS A 126 -1.55 -12.75 -9.78
N ILE A 127 -2.86 -12.77 -9.57
CA ILE A 127 -3.74 -11.64 -9.82
C ILE A 127 -4.50 -11.34 -8.54
N TYR A 128 -4.39 -10.11 -8.07
CA TYR A 128 -5.10 -9.62 -6.90
C TYR A 128 -6.13 -8.56 -7.31
N ILE A 129 -7.36 -8.73 -6.83
CA ILE A 129 -8.47 -7.82 -7.11
C ILE A 129 -8.90 -7.17 -5.80
N LEU A 130 -8.66 -5.88 -5.69
CA LEU A 130 -8.80 -5.08 -4.48
C LEU A 130 -10.20 -4.46 -4.43
N GLY A 131 -10.89 -4.66 -3.31
CA GLY A 131 -12.19 -4.07 -3.00
C GLY A 131 -12.09 -2.58 -2.67
N ASP A 132 -13.20 -1.99 -2.23
CA ASP A 132 -13.21 -0.59 -1.82
C ASP A 132 -12.31 -0.34 -0.59
N LEU A 133 -11.36 0.59 -0.70
CA LEU A 133 -10.52 1.01 0.43
C LEU A 133 -11.18 2.10 1.29
N ASN A 134 -12.17 2.80 0.74
CA ASN A 134 -12.86 3.90 1.41
C ASN A 134 -14.39 3.68 1.43
N PRO A 135 -14.88 2.54 1.92
CA PRO A 135 -16.33 2.36 2.05
C PRO A 135 -16.86 3.41 3.01
N GLU A 136 -17.91 4.13 2.61
CA GLU A 136 -18.66 4.94 3.58
C GLU A 136 -19.16 4.01 4.69
N ALA A 137 -19.04 4.42 5.95
CA ALA A 137 -19.38 3.57 7.11
C ALA A 137 -20.81 2.99 7.07
N LEU A 138 -21.71 3.61 6.29
CA LEU A 138 -23.10 3.21 6.11
C LEU A 138 -23.37 2.40 4.82
N LYS A 139 -22.36 2.22 3.95
CA LYS A 139 -22.47 1.59 2.64
C LYS A 139 -21.46 0.47 2.43
N PHE A 140 -21.03 -0.23 3.48
CA PHE A 140 -20.22 -1.45 3.44
C PHE A 140 -20.90 -2.57 2.62
N LYS A 141 -21.02 -2.36 1.31
CA LYS A 141 -21.73 -3.22 0.38
C LYS A 141 -20.70 -3.88 -0.52
N PRO A 142 -20.75 -5.20 -0.68
CA PRO A 142 -19.93 -5.89 -1.66
C PRO A 142 -20.18 -5.36 -3.07
N ILE A 143 -19.14 -5.39 -3.88
CA ILE A 143 -19.23 -5.10 -5.30
C ILE A 143 -19.27 -6.40 -6.06
N THR A 144 -20.24 -6.54 -6.95
CA THR A 144 -20.30 -7.68 -7.85
C THR A 144 -19.36 -7.46 -9.03
N ILE A 145 -18.41 -8.39 -9.18
CA ILE A 145 -17.57 -8.53 -10.37
C ILE A 145 -17.85 -9.89 -11.02
N LYS A 146 -17.27 -10.15 -12.19
CA LYS A 146 -17.12 -11.53 -12.65
C LYS A 146 -15.66 -11.86 -12.91
N VAL A 147 -15.25 -13.04 -12.48
CA VAL A 147 -13.96 -13.64 -12.80
C VAL A 147 -14.23 -14.90 -13.61
N ASN A 148 -13.69 -14.97 -14.82
CA ASN A 148 -13.96 -16.05 -15.78
C ASN A 148 -15.46 -16.33 -15.97
N ASN A 149 -16.24 -15.25 -16.10
CA ASN A 149 -17.71 -15.24 -16.23
C ASN A 149 -18.50 -15.75 -15.01
N ILE A 150 -17.82 -16.12 -13.91
CA ILE A 150 -18.45 -16.47 -12.63
C ILE A 150 -18.67 -15.18 -11.84
N LYS A 151 -19.91 -14.93 -11.39
CA LYS A 151 -20.21 -13.78 -10.53
C LYS A 151 -19.56 -13.98 -9.16
N THR A 152 -18.85 -12.97 -8.69
CA THR A 152 -18.18 -12.97 -7.39
C THR A 152 -18.49 -11.67 -6.67
N GLU A 153 -18.85 -11.76 -5.40
CA GLU A 153 -18.96 -10.60 -4.53
C GLU A 153 -17.59 -10.28 -3.92
N LEU A 154 -17.20 -9.01 -4.02
CA LEU A 154 -15.96 -8.50 -3.44
C LEU A 154 -16.34 -7.51 -2.34
N PRO A 155 -16.27 -7.91 -1.06
CA PRO A 155 -16.52 -7.01 0.06
C PRO A 155 -15.54 -5.82 0.06
N PRO A 156 -15.93 -4.67 0.65
CA PRO A 156 -15.00 -3.60 0.96
C PRO A 156 -13.86 -4.08 1.87
N THR A 157 -12.72 -3.41 1.80
CA THR A 157 -11.51 -3.68 2.60
C THR A 157 -11.07 -5.15 2.57
N LYS A 158 -11.38 -5.84 1.48
CA LYS A 158 -10.96 -7.21 1.19
C LYS A 158 -10.38 -7.30 -0.21
N TYR A 159 -9.71 -8.41 -0.49
CA TYR A 159 -9.23 -8.71 -1.83
C TYR A 159 -9.55 -10.15 -2.24
N LEU A 160 -9.61 -10.39 -3.55
CA LEU A 160 -9.60 -11.73 -4.13
C LEU A 160 -8.23 -12.02 -4.71
N SER A 161 -7.84 -13.30 -4.71
CA SER A 161 -6.59 -13.76 -5.28
C SER A 161 -6.83 -14.90 -6.27
N TYR A 162 -6.22 -14.80 -7.45
CA TYR A 162 -6.35 -15.79 -8.52
C TYR A 162 -4.99 -16.13 -9.09
N GLN A 163 -4.73 -17.43 -9.27
CA GLN A 163 -3.56 -17.89 -10.02
C GLN A 163 -3.93 -18.01 -11.49
N ASN A 164 -3.20 -17.31 -12.36
CA ASN A 164 -3.36 -17.53 -13.79
C ASN A 164 -2.75 -18.88 -14.18
N LYS A 165 -3.48 -19.69 -14.95
CA LYS A 165 -3.00 -20.98 -15.44
C LYS A 165 -1.91 -20.76 -16.50
N ILE A 166 -0.95 -21.68 -16.58
CA ILE A 166 0.05 -21.70 -17.66
C ILE A 166 -0.68 -21.70 -19.01
N ASP A 167 -0.24 -20.84 -19.93
CA ASP A 167 -0.86 -20.56 -21.23
C ASP A 167 -2.35 -20.16 -21.20
N GLY A 168 -2.86 -19.85 -20.00
CA GLY A 168 -4.25 -19.50 -19.78
C GLY A 168 -4.52 -18.00 -19.88
N GLU A 169 -5.79 -17.66 -19.74
CA GLU A 169 -6.26 -16.29 -19.63
C GLU A 169 -7.25 -16.19 -18.47
N THR A 170 -7.08 -15.15 -17.64
CA THR A 170 -8.06 -14.76 -16.63
C THR A 170 -8.79 -13.52 -17.12
N ILE A 171 -10.12 -13.58 -17.12
CA ILE A 171 -10.98 -12.47 -17.54
C ILE A 171 -11.68 -11.89 -16.33
N ILE A 172 -11.42 -10.62 -16.03
CA ILE A 172 -12.11 -9.87 -14.99
C ILE A 172 -13.06 -8.90 -15.65
N SER A 173 -14.29 -8.82 -15.16
CA SER A 173 -15.28 -7.88 -15.68
C SER A 173 -16.07 -7.19 -14.57
N LYS A 174 -16.39 -5.92 -14.81
CA LYS A 174 -17.21 -5.09 -13.93
C LYS A 174 -18.29 -4.38 -14.75
N GLY A 175 -19.56 -4.63 -14.37
CA GLY A 175 -20.74 -4.10 -15.04
C GLY A 175 -21.51 -5.16 -15.85
N GLY A 176 -22.57 -4.71 -16.54
CA GLY A 176 -23.43 -5.55 -17.38
C GLY A 176 -22.82 -5.90 -18.75
N LEU A 177 -23.66 -6.05 -19.76
CA LEU A 177 -23.25 -6.43 -21.12
C LEU A 177 -22.21 -5.47 -21.75
N MET A 178 -22.37 -4.16 -21.49
CA MET A 178 -21.44 -3.10 -21.89
C MET A 178 -20.43 -2.75 -20.77
N GLY A 179 -20.23 -3.67 -19.83
CA GLY A 179 -19.29 -3.52 -18.73
C GLY A 179 -17.83 -3.58 -19.19
N THR A 180 -16.95 -3.09 -18.34
CA THR A 180 -15.51 -3.18 -18.55
C THR A 180 -15.07 -4.63 -18.43
N LYS A 181 -14.19 -5.07 -19.32
CA LYS A 181 -13.51 -6.36 -19.27
C LYS A 181 -12.00 -6.15 -19.35
N VAL A 182 -11.27 -6.99 -18.64
CA VAL A 182 -9.82 -7.02 -18.56
C VAL A 182 -9.39 -8.46 -18.80
N TRP A 183 -8.56 -8.65 -19.82
CA TRP A 183 -8.02 -9.95 -20.21
C TRP A 183 -6.57 -10.03 -19.77
N ILE A 184 -6.25 -11.04 -18.96
CA ILE A 184 -4.95 -11.19 -18.33
C ILE A 184 -4.40 -12.52 -18.80
N ARG A 185 -3.60 -12.48 -19.85
CA ARG A 185 -2.93 -13.67 -20.39
C ARG A 185 -1.74 -14.05 -19.53
N TRP A 186 -1.48 -15.33 -19.42
CA TRP A 186 -0.27 -15.82 -18.76
C TRP A 186 0.97 -15.33 -19.52
N LYS A 187 2.03 -15.06 -18.78
CA LYS A 187 3.37 -14.76 -19.33
C LYS A 187 4.42 -15.29 -18.36
N GLU A 188 5.44 -15.95 -18.87
CA GLU A 188 6.57 -16.42 -18.09
C GLU A 188 7.15 -15.30 -17.21
N ASP A 189 7.45 -15.63 -15.95
CA ASP A 189 8.05 -14.75 -14.93
C ASP A 189 7.36 -13.39 -14.70
N ARG A 190 6.09 -13.27 -15.10
CA ARG A 190 5.34 -12.04 -14.83
C ARG A 190 5.11 -11.90 -13.33
N LEU A 191 5.56 -10.79 -12.76
CA LEU A 191 5.24 -10.36 -11.40
C LEU A 191 3.72 -10.30 -11.15
N PRO A 192 3.29 -10.33 -9.88
CA PRO A 192 1.89 -10.17 -9.52
C PRO A 192 1.24 -8.94 -10.14
N LEU A 193 -0.05 -9.06 -10.49
CA LEU A 193 -0.86 -7.96 -11.00
C LEU A 193 -1.91 -7.55 -9.96
N TYR A 194 -1.93 -6.27 -9.62
CA TYR A 194 -2.87 -5.68 -8.69
C TYR A 194 -3.90 -4.83 -9.42
N LEU A 195 -5.17 -5.07 -9.14
CA LEU A 195 -6.29 -4.40 -9.81
C LEU A 195 -7.26 -3.82 -8.79
N SER A 196 -7.62 -2.55 -8.97
CA SER A 196 -8.71 -1.92 -8.24
C SER A 196 -9.97 -1.90 -9.10
N VAL A 197 -11.09 -2.28 -8.51
CA VAL A 197 -12.40 -2.20 -9.18
C VAL A 197 -13.20 -0.96 -8.79
N ASN A 198 -12.61 0.01 -8.08
CA ASN A 198 -13.30 1.20 -7.57
C ASN A 198 -12.66 2.55 -7.88
N GLY A 199 -11.66 2.58 -8.76
CA GLY A 199 -11.13 3.87 -9.24
C GLY A 199 -9.96 4.43 -8.45
N PHE A 200 -9.42 3.71 -7.45
CA PHE A 200 -8.12 4.05 -6.90
C PHE A 200 -7.02 3.36 -7.72
N GLY A 201 -6.05 4.13 -8.18
CA GLY A 201 -4.89 3.63 -8.90
C GLY A 201 -3.79 4.66 -8.69
N VAL A 202 -3.14 4.61 -7.53
CA VAL A 202 -2.07 5.55 -7.20
C VAL A 202 -1.04 4.83 -6.36
N GLY A 203 0.18 4.75 -6.88
CA GLY A 203 1.40 4.56 -6.12
C GLY A 203 2.31 5.77 -6.33
N PRO A 204 3.35 5.94 -5.51
CA PRO A 204 4.29 7.04 -5.65
C PRO A 204 5.08 6.96 -6.96
N GLY A 205 5.25 8.10 -7.63
CA GLY A 205 6.15 8.23 -8.79
C GLY A 205 5.68 7.53 -10.07
N SER A 206 4.38 7.60 -10.40
CA SER A 206 3.74 6.95 -11.56
C SER A 206 4.46 7.13 -12.91
N SER A 207 5.48 6.34 -13.17
CA SER A 207 5.92 5.94 -14.51
C SER A 207 5.12 4.72 -14.92
N VAL A 208 4.14 4.96 -15.79
CA VAL A 208 3.44 3.98 -16.60
C VAL A 208 4.43 2.96 -17.17
N GLY A 209 4.23 1.66 -16.91
CA GLY A 209 5.07 0.67 -17.59
C GLY A 209 5.03 -0.79 -17.11
N VAL A 210 3.88 -1.38 -16.76
CA VAL A 210 3.79 -2.84 -16.92
C VAL A 210 3.72 -3.10 -18.42
N MET A 211 4.89 -3.35 -19.01
CA MET A 211 5.09 -3.61 -20.43
C MET A 211 4.14 -4.74 -20.87
N GLY A 212 3.05 -4.37 -21.54
CA GLY A 212 2.06 -5.31 -22.07
C GLY A 212 0.61 -5.14 -21.59
N ILE A 213 0.28 -4.14 -20.76
CA ILE A 213 -1.12 -3.92 -20.38
C ILE A 213 -1.58 -2.46 -20.54
N SER A 214 -2.35 -2.19 -21.59
CA SER A 214 -3.03 -0.90 -21.79
C SER A 214 -4.28 -0.84 -20.91
N PHE A 215 -4.19 -0.15 -19.77
CA PHE A 215 -5.31 0.05 -18.87
C PHE A 215 -5.75 1.49 -18.85
N ASN A 216 -6.89 1.80 -19.46
CA ASN A 216 -7.70 2.92 -19.00
C ASN A 216 -9.17 2.66 -19.30
N THR A 217 -9.82 1.86 -18.46
CA THR A 217 -11.24 1.52 -18.63
C THR A 217 -12.14 2.18 -17.59
N GLY A 218 -11.59 3.09 -16.77
CA GLY A 218 -12.27 3.88 -15.73
C GLY A 218 -12.87 3.10 -14.54
N ARG A 219 -13.20 1.82 -14.75
CA ARG A 219 -13.90 0.96 -13.78
C ARG A 219 -13.04 -0.16 -13.22
N ILE A 220 -11.96 -0.53 -13.90
CA ILE A 220 -10.92 -1.45 -13.44
C ILE A 220 -9.59 -0.79 -13.76
N ASN A 221 -8.76 -0.58 -12.74
CA ASN A 221 -7.49 0.13 -12.84
C ASN A 221 -6.36 -0.74 -12.33
N SER A 222 -5.19 -0.63 -12.95
CA SER A 222 -3.96 -1.19 -12.38
C SER A 222 -3.60 -0.43 -11.12
N VAL A 223 -3.07 -1.15 -10.15
CA VAL A 223 -2.49 -0.61 -8.93
C VAL A 223 -0.98 -0.85 -9.00
N ASP A 224 -0.21 0.12 -8.50
CA ASP A 224 1.24 -0.03 -8.36
C ASP A 224 1.56 -1.30 -7.56
N MET A 225 2.64 -1.99 -7.92
CA MET A 225 2.96 -3.28 -7.31
C MET A 225 3.21 -3.13 -5.81
N ASN A 226 4.07 -2.19 -5.41
CA ASN A 226 4.45 -2.04 -4.00
C ASN A 226 3.27 -1.55 -3.15
N PHE A 227 2.42 -0.69 -3.72
CA PHE A 227 1.16 -0.35 -3.07
C PHE A 227 0.21 -1.54 -2.99
N GLY A 228 0.16 -2.37 -4.03
CA GLY A 228 -0.61 -3.61 -4.07
C GLY A 228 -0.19 -4.60 -2.99
N GLU A 229 1.12 -4.82 -2.83
CA GLU A 229 1.71 -5.65 -1.77
C GLU A 229 1.33 -5.09 -0.38
N PHE A 230 1.53 -3.79 -0.18
CA PHE A 230 1.11 -3.11 1.06
C PHE A 230 -0.37 -3.36 1.39
N LEU A 231 -1.24 -3.34 0.37
CA LEU A 231 -2.67 -3.61 0.55
C LEU A 231 -2.97 -5.07 0.86
N ILE A 232 -2.33 -6.05 0.21
CA ILE A 232 -2.66 -7.47 0.49
C ILE A 232 -2.08 -7.98 1.81
N GLU A 233 -1.00 -7.37 2.31
CA GLU A 233 -0.49 -7.61 3.66
C GLU A 233 -1.35 -6.92 4.73
N THR A 234 -2.05 -5.85 4.35
CA THR A 234 -2.98 -5.15 5.24
C THR A 234 -4.34 -5.84 5.28
N LEU A 235 -4.99 -5.99 4.13
CA LEU A 235 -6.40 -6.35 4.00
C LEU A 235 -6.65 -7.85 4.20
N GLU A 236 -7.91 -8.19 4.51
CA GLU A 236 -8.33 -9.59 4.58
C GLU A 236 -8.62 -10.19 3.19
N ILE A 237 -8.39 -11.49 3.04
CA ILE A 237 -8.88 -12.23 1.88
C ILE A 237 -10.41 -12.33 1.90
N ALA A 238 -11.04 -12.19 0.74
CA ALA A 238 -12.46 -12.50 0.53
C ALA A 238 -12.62 -14.00 0.29
N ASN A 239 -13.35 -14.68 1.19
CA ASN A 239 -13.74 -16.09 1.07
C ASN A 239 -14.97 -16.26 0.19
#